data_AF-A0A6G9NCV0-F1
#
_entry.id   AF-A0A6G9NCV0-F1
#
_cell.length_a   1.000
_cell.length_b   1.000
_cell.length_c   1.000
_cell.angle_alpha   90.00
_cell.angle_beta   90.00
_cell.angle_gamma   90.00
#
_symmetry.space_group_name_H-M   'P 1'
#
loop_
_entity.id
_entity.type
_entity.pdbx_description
1 polymer ?
#
loop_
_entity_poly.entity_id
_entity_poly.type
_entity_poly.pdbx_seq_one_letter_code
_entity_poly.pdbx_strand_id
1 'polypeptide(L)'
;MSGTRTETSPDGRFEVEYWLSEGLHSQWRETPRVRDLAARRTVFELQDESFDASVEWHEEPGRFTLFVRRWPDGAYGLAVHVDVDAGTVRLGEEEEAQPLAKAERLVVRHFDERRRPARPISIRRGPEPKAPIMERVLDWVSYAFVALIVIGGFALWMGWLPDPAPRP
;
A
#
# COMPACT_ATOMS: atom_id res chain seq x y z
N MET A 1 -8.66 -18.40 21.53
CA MET A 1 -10.08 -18.73 21.82
C MET A 1 -10.92 -17.81 20.97
N SER A 2 -11.82 -18.33 20.14
CA SER A 2 -12.79 -17.52 19.39
C SER A 2 -14.05 -17.39 20.24
N GLY A 3 -14.35 -16.16 20.66
CA GLY A 3 -15.58 -15.84 21.40
C GLY A 3 -16.52 -15.00 20.54
N THR A 4 -17.78 -14.93 20.95
CA THR A 4 -18.77 -14.00 20.38
C THR A 4 -19.29 -13.12 21.49
N ARG A 5 -19.30 -11.80 21.27
CA ARG A 5 -19.95 -10.82 22.13
C ARG A 5 -21.12 -10.23 21.37
N THR A 6 -22.27 -10.07 22.02
CA THR A 6 -23.43 -9.43 21.41
C THR A 6 -23.78 -8.14 22.13
N GLU A 7 -24.24 -7.15 21.37
CA GLU A 7 -24.78 -5.90 21.88
C GLU A 7 -26.07 -5.56 21.12
N THR A 8 -27.11 -5.16 21.83
CA THR A 8 -28.42 -4.85 21.25
C THR A 8 -28.68 -3.35 21.34
N SER A 9 -29.29 -2.77 20.32
CA SER A 9 -29.70 -1.37 20.33
C SER A 9 -30.71 -1.08 21.46
N PRO A 10 -30.81 0.16 21.95
CA PRO A 10 -31.73 0.53 23.03
C PRO A 10 -33.21 0.22 22.74
N ASP A 11 -33.59 0.28 21.46
CA ASP A 11 -34.95 -0.04 20.97
C ASP A 11 -35.17 -1.53 20.68
N GLY A 12 -34.14 -2.37 20.83
CA GLY A 12 -34.20 -3.80 20.56
C GLY A 12 -34.28 -4.17 19.08
N ARG A 13 -34.19 -3.21 18.16
CA ARG A 13 -34.33 -3.45 16.72
C ARG A 13 -33.07 -4.04 16.08
N PHE A 14 -31.90 -3.62 16.53
CA PHE A 14 -30.62 -4.01 15.97
C PHE A 14 -29.81 -4.84 16.97
N GLU A 15 -29.09 -5.82 16.44
CA GLU A 15 -28.13 -6.62 17.17
C GLU A 15 -26.78 -6.52 16.46
N VAL A 16 -25.72 -6.26 17.23
CA VAL A 16 -24.35 -6.33 16.76
C VAL A 16 -23.71 -7.56 17.39
N GLU A 17 -23.35 -8.52 16.55
CA GLU A 17 -22.52 -9.66 16.91
C GLU A 17 -21.07 -9.30 16.60
N TYR A 18 -20.20 -9.43 17.60
CA TYR A 18 -18.77 -9.24 17.49
C TYR A 18 -18.06 -10.59 17.54
N TRP A 19 -17.34 -10.94 16.48
CA TRP A 19 -16.42 -12.06 16.50
C TRP A 19 -15.09 -11.63 17.10
N LEU A 20 -14.69 -12.31 18.17
CA LEU A 20 -13.47 -12.01 18.91
C LEU A 20 -12.32 -12.82 18.32
N SER A 21 -11.32 -12.12 17.80
CA SER A 21 -10.06 -12.70 17.36
C SER A 21 -8.88 -12.12 18.15
N GLU A 22 -7.87 -12.94 18.43
CA GLU A 22 -6.65 -12.49 19.08
C GLU A 22 -5.66 -12.03 18.00
N GLY A 23 -5.27 -10.75 18.08
CA GLY A 23 -4.28 -10.14 17.23
C GLY A 23 -2.84 -10.24 17.77
N LEU A 24 -1.91 -9.61 17.05
CA LEU A 24 -0.53 -9.45 17.53
C LEU A 24 -0.50 -8.67 18.86
N HIS A 25 0.48 -9.00 19.72
CA HIS A 25 0.67 -8.37 21.03
C HIS A 25 -0.54 -8.51 21.98
N SER A 26 -1.30 -9.61 21.88
CA SER A 26 -2.44 -9.92 22.76
C SER A 26 -3.56 -8.87 22.73
N GLN A 27 -3.69 -8.15 21.63
CA GLN A 27 -4.81 -7.26 21.41
C GLN A 27 -6.01 -8.04 20.88
N TRP A 28 -7.16 -7.89 21.53
CA TRP A 28 -8.42 -8.44 21.05
C TRP A 28 -9.01 -7.55 19.98
N ARG A 29 -9.60 -8.16 18.96
CA ARG A 29 -10.30 -7.46 17.88
C ARG A 29 -11.74 -7.92 17.86
N GLU A 30 -12.64 -6.95 17.72
CA GLU A 30 -14.08 -7.18 17.69
C GLU A 30 -14.60 -6.93 16.27
N THR A 31 -14.71 -7.97 15.45
CA THR A 31 -15.18 -7.82 14.06
C THR A 31 -16.72 -7.81 14.04
N PRO A 32 -17.37 -6.73 13.56
CA PRO A 32 -18.80 -6.54 13.73
C PRO A 32 -19.65 -7.19 12.62
N ARG A 33 -20.81 -7.69 13.01
CA ARG A 33 -21.96 -8.00 12.15
C ARG A 33 -23.22 -7.40 12.75
N VAL A 34 -23.84 -6.48 12.02
CA VAL A 34 -25.08 -5.80 12.41
C VAL A 34 -26.27 -6.44 11.72
N ARG A 35 -27.26 -6.85 12.51
CA ARG A 35 -28.53 -7.46 12.06
C ARG A 35 -29.70 -6.57 12.43
N ASP A 36 -30.62 -6.39 11.49
CA ASP A 36 -31.96 -5.83 11.74
C ASP A 36 -32.88 -7.01 12.10
N LEU A 37 -33.26 -7.07 13.37
CA LEU A 37 -34.08 -8.15 13.92
C LEU A 37 -35.53 -8.08 13.40
N ALA A 38 -36.04 -6.87 13.18
CA ALA A 38 -37.39 -6.66 12.65
C ALA A 38 -37.49 -7.12 11.19
N ALA A 39 -36.52 -6.72 10.36
CA ALA A 39 -36.46 -7.09 8.95
C ALA A 39 -35.79 -8.47 8.69
N ARG A 40 -35.26 -9.12 9.72
CA ARG A 40 -34.52 -10.40 9.67
C ARG A 40 -33.42 -10.44 8.62
N ARG A 41 -32.67 -9.33 8.49
CA ARG A 41 -31.58 -9.20 7.50
C ARG A 41 -30.30 -8.70 8.14
N THR A 42 -29.18 -9.03 7.52
CA THR A 42 -27.89 -8.39 7.84
C THR A 42 -27.84 -7.04 7.16
N VAL A 43 -27.49 -6.01 7.93
CA VAL A 43 -27.43 -4.62 7.47
C VAL A 43 -26.01 -4.23 7.12
N PHE A 44 -25.05 -4.69 7.92
CA PHE A 44 -23.64 -4.42 7.76
C PHE A 44 -22.84 -5.60 8.32
N GLU A 45 -21.77 -6.00 7.65
CA GLU A 45 -20.89 -7.08 8.11
C GLU A 45 -19.49 -6.80 7.60
N LEU A 46 -18.49 -7.00 8.46
CA LEU A 46 -17.09 -7.08 8.06
C LEU A 46 -16.66 -8.55 8.22
N GLN A 47 -16.11 -9.13 7.16
CA GLN A 47 -15.72 -10.55 7.15
C GLN A 47 -14.24 -10.79 7.50
N ASP A 48 -13.43 -9.73 7.53
CA ASP A 48 -11.98 -9.80 7.71
C ASP A 48 -11.61 -9.53 9.19
N GLU A 49 -10.94 -10.50 9.83
CA GLU A 49 -10.48 -10.45 11.23
C GLU A 49 -9.39 -9.37 11.49
N SER A 50 -8.92 -8.67 10.44
CA SER A 50 -8.10 -7.48 10.60
C SER A 50 -8.90 -6.26 11.06
N PHE A 51 -10.23 -6.31 11.00
CA PHE A 51 -11.08 -5.22 11.47
C PHE A 51 -11.48 -5.35 12.93
N ASP A 52 -11.52 -4.21 13.59
CA ASP A 52 -11.98 -4.00 14.95
C ASP A 52 -13.00 -2.87 14.92
N ALA A 53 -14.14 -3.03 15.60
CA ALA A 53 -15.15 -1.98 15.61
C ALA A 53 -15.91 -1.91 16.93
N SER A 54 -16.41 -0.72 17.22
CA SER A 54 -17.36 -0.48 18.30
C SER A 54 -18.56 0.30 17.78
N VAL A 55 -19.73 0.05 18.35
CA VAL A 55 -20.97 0.75 18.02
C VAL A 55 -21.25 1.87 19.01
N GLU A 56 -21.79 2.98 18.51
CA GLU A 56 -22.46 4.02 19.29
C GLU A 56 -23.89 4.17 18.77
N TRP A 57 -24.85 3.95 19.66
CA TRP A 57 -26.26 4.09 19.37
C TRP A 57 -26.69 5.54 19.49
N HIS A 58 -27.47 6.01 18.52
CA HIS A 58 -28.03 7.36 18.55
C HIS A 58 -29.42 7.32 19.19
N GLU A 59 -29.90 8.47 19.68
CA GLU A 59 -31.26 8.57 20.26
C GLU A 59 -32.35 8.32 19.20
N GLU A 60 -32.07 8.68 17.95
CA GLU A 60 -32.97 8.45 16.83
C GLU A 60 -32.96 6.97 16.41
N PRO A 61 -34.11 6.28 16.39
CA PRO A 61 -34.19 4.89 15.93
C PRO A 61 -33.68 4.74 14.50
N GLY A 62 -33.09 3.58 14.19
CA GLY A 62 -32.58 3.31 12.84
C GLY A 62 -31.22 3.94 12.54
N ARG A 63 -30.65 4.73 13.47
CA ARG A 63 -29.36 5.40 13.30
C ARG A 63 -28.33 4.94 14.32
N PHE A 64 -27.12 4.69 13.85
CA PHE A 64 -25.98 4.38 14.69
C PHE A 64 -24.67 4.73 14.00
N THR A 65 -23.59 4.83 14.78
CA THR A 65 -22.24 5.02 14.25
C THR A 65 -21.37 3.82 14.61
N LEU A 66 -20.71 3.23 13.61
CA LEU A 66 -19.67 2.24 13.82
C LEU A 66 -18.32 2.93 13.75
N PHE A 67 -17.52 2.83 14.81
CA PHE A 67 -16.13 3.24 14.79
C PHE A 67 -15.27 2.06 14.38
N VAL A 68 -14.90 2.02 13.10
CA VAL A 68 -14.15 0.91 12.50
C VAL A 68 -12.66 1.24 12.48
N ARG A 69 -11.83 0.29 12.86
CA ARG A 69 -10.36 0.32 12.78
C ARG A 69 -9.89 -0.90 12.00
N ARG A 70 -8.71 -0.79 11.39
CA ARG A 70 -8.06 -1.93 10.73
C ARG A 70 -6.64 -2.10 11.25
N TRP A 71 -6.28 -3.33 11.59
CA TRP A 71 -4.95 -3.70 12.02
C TRP A 71 -4.08 -4.24 10.87
N PRO A 72 -2.75 -4.01 10.88
CA PRO A 72 -1.99 -3.15 11.79
C PRO A 72 -1.93 -1.65 11.39
N ASP A 73 -2.97 -1.06 10.79
CA ASP A 73 -2.90 0.29 10.18
C ASP A 73 -2.84 1.45 11.19
N GLY A 74 -2.56 1.15 12.46
CA GLY A 74 -2.39 2.09 13.55
C GLY A 74 -3.68 2.43 14.28
N ALA A 75 -3.65 3.51 15.07
CA ALA A 75 -4.78 3.96 15.91
C ALA A 75 -5.90 4.67 15.14
N TYR A 76 -5.87 4.64 13.80
CA TYR A 76 -6.87 5.34 13.01
C TYR A 76 -8.22 4.61 13.03
N GLY A 77 -9.24 5.33 13.49
CA GLY A 77 -10.64 4.94 13.36
C GLY A 77 -11.36 5.73 12.29
N LEU A 78 -12.21 5.04 11.55
CA LEU A 78 -13.20 5.58 10.63
C LEU A 78 -14.57 5.53 11.30
N ALA A 79 -15.21 6.68 11.46
CA ALA A 79 -16.62 6.73 11.84
C ALA A 79 -17.48 6.39 10.62
N VAL A 80 -18.37 5.40 10.75
CA VAL A 80 -19.30 4.98 9.71
C VAL A 80 -20.71 5.23 10.24
N HIS A 81 -21.32 6.33 9.80
CA HIS A 81 -22.68 6.69 10.18
C HIS A 81 -23.66 5.91 9.32
N VAL A 82 -24.53 5.13 9.95
CA VAL A 82 -25.51 4.29 9.28
C VAL A 82 -26.90 4.82 9.59
N ASP A 83 -27.69 5.05 8.54
CA ASP A 83 -29.13 5.30 8.63
C ASP A 83 -29.85 4.18 7.86
N VAL A 84 -30.39 3.22 8.60
CA VAL A 84 -31.02 2.02 8.03
C VAL A 84 -32.37 2.36 7.39
N ASP A 85 -33.08 3.33 7.96
CA ASP A 85 -34.41 3.72 7.49
C ASP A 85 -34.33 4.55 6.20
N ALA A 86 -33.32 5.42 6.08
CA ALA A 86 -32.98 6.06 4.81
C ALA A 86 -32.26 5.13 3.82
N GLY A 87 -31.72 3.99 4.30
CA GLY A 87 -30.96 3.06 3.48
C GLY A 87 -29.61 3.63 3.03
N THR A 88 -29.00 4.47 3.86
CA THR A 88 -27.77 5.20 3.55
C THR A 88 -26.66 4.99 4.57
N VAL A 89 -25.42 5.23 4.14
CA VAL A 89 -24.21 5.18 4.96
C VAL A 89 -23.32 6.38 4.61
N ARG A 90 -22.63 6.94 5.61
CA ARG A 90 -21.67 8.03 5.44
C ARG A 90 -20.37 7.72 6.16
N LEU A 91 -19.24 7.89 5.49
CA LEU A 91 -17.91 7.61 6.03
C LEU A 91 -17.30 8.94 6.53
N GLY A 92 -17.26 9.15 7.84
CA GLY A 92 -16.83 10.41 8.45
C GLY A 92 -17.85 11.56 8.30
N GLU A 93 -17.43 12.77 8.69
CA GLU A 93 -18.33 13.93 8.76
C GLU A 93 -18.50 14.67 7.43
N GLU A 94 -17.53 14.59 6.52
CA GLU A 94 -17.49 15.41 5.30
C GLU A 94 -17.88 14.64 4.02
N GLU A 95 -18.06 13.31 4.09
CA GLU A 95 -18.42 12.53 2.90
C GLU A 95 -19.91 12.57 2.56
N GLU A 96 -20.22 12.34 1.29
CA GLU A 96 -21.59 12.24 0.80
C GLU A 96 -22.23 10.91 1.24
N ALA A 97 -23.53 10.95 1.55
CA ALA A 97 -24.28 9.74 1.88
C ALA A 97 -24.35 8.80 0.67
N GLN A 98 -23.94 7.55 0.88
CA GLN A 98 -23.95 6.48 -0.11
C GLN A 98 -25.00 5.43 0.22
N PRO A 99 -25.44 4.60 -0.74
CA PRO A 99 -26.34 3.49 -0.45
C PRO A 99 -25.74 2.49 0.55
N LEU A 100 -26.54 2.06 1.53
CA LEU A 100 -26.14 1.14 2.59
C LEU A 100 -25.62 -0.21 2.06
N ALA A 101 -26.18 -0.69 0.94
CA ALA A 101 -25.71 -1.90 0.27
C ALA A 101 -24.24 -1.84 -0.19
N LYS A 102 -23.63 -0.64 -0.24
CA LYS A 102 -22.22 -0.45 -0.57
C LYS A 102 -21.33 -0.27 0.66
N ALA A 103 -21.88 -0.24 1.88
CA ALA A 103 -21.17 0.13 3.09
C ALA A 103 -19.90 -0.68 3.32
N GLU A 104 -19.99 -2.01 3.33
CA GLU A 104 -18.84 -2.91 3.50
C GLU A 104 -17.74 -2.59 2.47
N ARG A 105 -18.11 -2.52 1.19
CA ARG A 105 -17.17 -2.23 0.10
C ARG A 105 -16.52 -0.85 0.25
N LEU A 106 -17.26 0.16 0.70
CA LEU A 106 -16.75 1.51 0.91
C LEU A 106 -15.74 1.54 2.05
N VAL A 107 -16.07 0.89 3.18
CA VAL A 107 -15.17 0.78 4.34
C VAL A 107 -13.88 0.08 3.96
N VAL A 108 -13.96 -1.11 3.34
CA VAL A 108 -12.76 -1.86 2.93
C VAL A 108 -11.92 -1.05 1.94
N ARG A 109 -12.57 -0.43 0.94
CA ARG A 109 -11.88 0.43 -0.04
C ARG A 109 -11.17 1.61 0.63
N HIS A 110 -11.80 2.25 1.61
CA HIS A 110 -11.21 3.39 2.34
C HIS A 110 -9.88 3.00 3.00
N PHE A 111 -9.87 1.87 3.72
CA PHE A 111 -8.64 1.37 4.33
C PHE A 111 -7.60 0.91 3.30
N ASP A 112 -8.02 0.23 2.23
CA ASP A 112 -7.12 -0.21 1.16
C ASP A 112 -6.45 0.97 0.43
N GLU A 113 -7.22 2.02 0.11
CA GLU A 113 -6.69 3.22 -0.55
C GLU A 113 -5.67 3.94 0.32
N ARG A 114 -5.87 3.93 1.63
CA ARG A 114 -4.93 4.52 2.59
C ARG A 114 -3.66 3.70 2.77
N ARG A 115 -3.76 2.37 2.65
CA ARG A 115 -2.63 1.45 2.67
C ARG A 115 -1.76 1.53 1.44
N ARG A 116 -2.31 1.98 0.31
CA ARG A 116 -1.50 2.11 -0.91
C ARG A 116 -0.35 3.05 -0.57
N PRO A 117 0.91 2.57 -0.64
CA PRO A 117 2.04 3.47 -0.50
C PRO A 117 1.81 4.58 -1.51
N ALA A 118 1.89 5.84 -1.06
CA ALA A 118 1.81 7.00 -1.93
C ALA A 118 2.62 6.64 -3.17
N ARG A 119 1.95 6.52 -4.34
CA ARG A 119 2.60 6.05 -5.58
C ARG A 119 3.96 6.71 -5.59
N PRO A 120 5.08 5.95 -5.64
CA PRO A 120 6.40 6.55 -5.55
C PRO A 120 6.35 7.72 -6.51
N ILE A 121 6.52 8.94 -5.99
CA ILE A 121 6.61 10.13 -6.82
C ILE A 121 7.60 9.68 -7.87
N SER A 122 7.14 9.57 -9.12
CA SER A 122 8.07 9.34 -10.20
C SER A 122 8.85 10.63 -10.23
N ILE A 123 9.92 10.69 -9.42
CA ILE A 123 10.96 11.67 -9.55
C ILE A 123 11.37 11.41 -10.98
N ARG A 124 10.89 12.29 -11.85
CA ARG A 124 11.28 12.37 -13.26
C ARG A 124 12.79 12.37 -13.14
N ARG A 125 13.44 11.22 -13.36
CA ARG A 125 14.89 11.14 -13.34
C ARG A 125 15.27 12.16 -14.38
N GLY A 126 15.83 13.28 -13.92
CA GLY A 126 16.51 14.19 -14.82
C GLY A 126 17.45 13.33 -15.67
N PRO A 127 17.64 13.68 -16.95
CA PRO A 127 18.51 12.92 -17.83
C PRO A 127 19.81 12.62 -17.08
N GLU A 128 20.22 11.35 -17.08
CA GLU A 128 21.45 10.89 -16.41
C GLU A 128 22.56 11.93 -16.62
N PRO A 129 23.28 12.33 -15.55
CA PRO A 129 24.44 13.17 -15.74
C PRO A 129 25.39 12.42 -16.67
N LYS A 130 25.51 12.90 -17.92
CA LYS A 130 26.48 12.39 -18.89
C LYS A 130 27.81 12.30 -18.14
N ALA A 131 28.37 11.10 -18.06
CA ALA A 131 29.70 10.88 -17.51
C ALA A 131 30.65 11.97 -18.05
N PRO A 132 31.48 12.58 -17.17
CA PRO A 132 32.31 13.70 -17.57
C PRO A 132 33.20 13.25 -18.73
N ILE A 133 33.09 13.98 -19.84
CA ILE A 133 33.79 13.76 -21.12
C ILE A 133 35.31 13.53 -20.93
N MET A 134 35.88 13.96 -19.79
CA MET A 134 37.27 13.75 -19.41
C MET A 134 37.71 12.28 -19.31
N GLU A 135 36.88 11.34 -18.85
CA GLU A 135 37.32 9.94 -18.69
C GLU A 135 37.56 9.27 -20.06
N ARG A 136 36.71 9.53 -21.05
CA ARG A 136 36.91 9.00 -22.42
C ARG A 136 38.11 9.59 -23.14
N VAL A 137 38.45 10.86 -22.85
CA VAL A 137 39.63 11.51 -23.44
C VAL A 137 40.92 10.92 -22.86
N LEU A 138 40.95 10.67 -21.55
CA LEU A 138 42.11 10.07 -20.88
C LEU A 138 42.35 8.62 -21.34
N ASP A 139 41.28 7.86 -21.56
CA ASP A 139 41.37 6.50 -22.13
C ASP A 139 41.93 6.54 -23.56
N TRP A 140 41.45 7.45 -24.42
CA TRP A 140 41.95 7.56 -25.79
C TRP A 140 43.43 7.94 -25.87
N VAL A 141 43.86 8.86 -25.00
CA VAL A 141 45.27 9.27 -24.93
C VAL A 141 46.16 8.12 -24.43
N SER A 142 45.70 7.36 -23.45
CA SER A 142 46.47 6.20 -22.95
C SER A 142 46.57 5.08 -23.99
N TYR A 143 45.50 4.78 -24.74
CA TYR A 143 45.57 3.84 -25.86
C TYR A 143 46.52 4.31 -26.97
N ALA A 144 46.48 5.60 -27.34
CA ALA A 144 47.37 6.14 -28.36
C ALA A 144 48.85 6.07 -27.95
N PHE A 145 49.15 6.33 -26.66
CA PHE A 145 50.50 6.22 -26.13
C PHE A 145 51.02 4.79 -26.13
N VAL A 146 50.19 3.82 -25.72
CA VAL A 146 50.55 2.39 -25.76
C VAL A 146 50.79 1.94 -27.20
N ALA A 147 49.93 2.34 -28.15
CA ALA A 147 50.11 2.01 -29.56
C ALA A 147 51.44 2.57 -30.12
N LEU A 148 51.82 3.80 -29.74
CA LEU A 148 53.10 4.41 -30.13
C LEU A 148 54.30 3.63 -29.59
N ILE A 149 54.25 3.16 -28.34
CA ILE A 149 55.32 2.33 -27.76
C ILE A 149 55.45 1.01 -28.52
N VAL A 150 54.32 0.36 -28.83
CA VAL A 150 54.33 -0.92 -29.57
C VAL A 150 54.90 -0.73 -30.97
N ILE A 151 54.47 0.30 -31.70
CA ILE A 151 54.96 0.59 -33.06
C ILE A 151 56.44 0.97 -33.03
N GLY A 152 56.85 1.84 -32.09
CA GLY A 152 58.25 2.24 -31.94
C GLY A 152 59.16 1.07 -31.59
N GLY A 153 58.74 0.22 -30.66
CA GLY A 153 59.45 -1.01 -30.31
C GLY A 153 59.55 -1.98 -31.48
N PHE A 154 58.47 -2.14 -32.26
CA PHE A 154 58.46 -2.98 -33.46
C PHE A 154 59.39 -2.45 -34.55
N ALA A 155 59.40 -1.14 -34.80
CA ALA A 155 60.30 -0.51 -35.78
C ALA A 155 61.78 -0.64 -35.38
N LEU A 156 62.09 -0.46 -34.09
CA LEU A 156 63.43 -0.70 -33.54
C LEU A 156 63.85 -2.16 -33.69
N TRP A 157 62.94 -3.09 -33.41
CA TRP A 157 63.20 -4.53 -33.57
C TRP A 157 63.44 -4.91 -35.04
N MET A 158 62.62 -4.39 -35.96
CA MET A 158 62.80 -4.59 -37.40
C MET A 158 64.08 -3.95 -37.93
N GLY A 159 64.47 -2.77 -37.42
CA GLY A 159 65.74 -2.12 -37.78
C GLY A 159 66.98 -2.83 -37.23
N TRP A 160 66.81 -3.75 -36.27
CA TRP A 160 67.88 -4.57 -35.71
C TRP A 160 68.00 -5.94 -36.40
N LEU A 161 67.12 -6.26 -37.35
CA LEU A 161 67.27 -7.46 -38.16
C LEU A 161 68.42 -7.24 -39.16
N PRO A 162 69.45 -8.10 -39.15
CA PRO A 162 70.52 -8.02 -40.14
C PRO A 162 69.95 -8.27 -41.54
N ASP A 163 70.42 -7.48 -42.52
CA ASP A 163 70.01 -7.59 -43.92
C ASP A 163 70.07 -9.06 -44.37
N PRO A 164 69.00 -9.61 -44.95
CA PRO A 164 69.06 -10.95 -45.51
C PRO A 164 70.10 -10.94 -46.62
N ALA A 165 71.18 -11.71 -46.44
CA ALA A 165 72.27 -11.82 -47.39
C ALA A 165 71.73 -12.02 -48.83
N PRO A 166 72.31 -11.34 -49.84
CA PRO A 166 71.87 -11.49 -51.22
C PRO A 166 72.04 -12.96 -51.63
N ARG A 167 70.93 -13.58 -52.02
CA ARG A 167 70.93 -14.97 -52.51
C ARG A 167 71.60 -15.02 -53.89
N PRO A 168 72.62 -15.88 -54.12
CA PRO A 168 73.09 -16.23 -55.45
C PRO A 168 72.14 -17.19 -56.16
#